data_AF-A0A3B3BMA0-F1
#
_entry.id   AF-A0A3B3BMA0-F1
#
_cell.length_a   1.000
_cell.length_b   1.000
_cell.length_c   1.000
_cell.angle_alpha   90.00
_cell.angle_beta   90.00
_cell.angle_gamma   90.00
#
_symmetry.space_group_name_H-M   'P 1'
#
loop_
_entity.id
_entity.type
_entity.pdbx_description
1 polymer ?
#
loop_
_entity_poly.entity_id
_entity_poly.type
_entity_poly.pdbx_seq_one_letter_code
_entity_poly.pdbx_strand_id
1 'polypeptide(L)'
;MAAYALLRSMSSSFPSVLPLLSRSGSLSPAPLAITPFFRRTLASSSRFSAALKFTDKHEWVRVEDDGVGTVGISNFAQEALGDVVYCGLPEVGTELVQQDEFGALESVKAASELYSPLTGEVVEVNSLLADNPGLVNKSCYKDGWLMKMTIAKPAELDSLMDEAAYERYIRSIED
;
A
#
# COMPACT_ATOMS: atom_id res chain seq x y z
N MET A 1 -9.69 -58.57 -19.62
CA MET A 1 -8.69 -59.65 -19.43
C MET A 1 -7.46 -59.01 -18.81
N ALA A 2 -7.01 -59.57 -17.68
CA ALA A 2 -5.89 -59.16 -16.80
C ALA A 2 -6.15 -57.94 -15.87
N ALA A 3 -5.76 -57.89 -14.60
CA ALA A 3 -5.40 -58.87 -13.56
C ALA A 3 -4.82 -58.07 -12.37
N TYR A 4 -5.38 -58.25 -11.16
CA TYR A 4 -4.74 -58.06 -9.83
C TYR A 4 -4.23 -56.62 -9.47
N ALA A 5 -4.25 -56.12 -8.24
CA ALA A 5 -4.07 -56.77 -6.94
C ALA A 5 -4.79 -56.01 -5.80
N LEU A 6 -5.22 -56.80 -4.83
CA LEU A 6 -5.76 -56.42 -3.52
C LEU A 6 -4.64 -55.97 -2.58
N LEU A 7 -4.89 -54.97 -1.73
CA LEU A 7 -4.12 -54.78 -0.50
C LEU A 7 -5.04 -54.53 0.70
N ARG A 8 -4.66 -55.21 1.77
CA ARG A 8 -5.48 -55.65 2.90
C ARG A 8 -5.68 -54.57 3.98
N SER A 9 -6.87 -54.65 4.57
CA SER A 9 -7.20 -54.28 5.95
C SER A 9 -6.22 -54.83 6.98
N MET A 10 -5.91 -54.04 8.03
CA MET A 10 -5.76 -54.52 9.41
C MET A 10 -6.09 -53.38 10.40
N SER A 11 -7.15 -53.57 11.16
CA SER A 11 -7.52 -52.86 12.39
C SER A 11 -6.66 -53.28 13.59
N SER A 12 -6.56 -52.45 14.64
CA SER A 12 -6.95 -52.85 16.01
C SER A 12 -6.72 -51.74 17.03
N SER A 13 -7.57 -51.75 18.04
CA SER A 13 -7.79 -50.75 19.07
C SER A 13 -7.41 -51.30 20.46
N PHE A 14 -7.31 -50.38 21.44
CA PHE A 14 -7.47 -50.55 22.91
C PHE A 14 -6.27 -51.09 23.73
N PRO A 15 -6.29 -50.99 25.09
CA PRO A 15 -6.47 -49.79 25.94
C PRO A 15 -5.53 -49.78 27.20
N SER A 16 -5.64 -48.70 28.00
CA SER A 16 -5.43 -48.59 29.48
C SER A 16 -4.09 -49.07 30.10
N VAL A 17 -3.48 -48.34 31.03
CA VAL A 17 -3.67 -48.50 32.50
C VAL A 17 -2.84 -47.40 33.22
N LEU A 18 -3.48 -46.66 34.14
CA LEU A 18 -2.91 -46.01 35.34
C LEU A 18 -3.15 -46.97 36.54
N PRO A 19 -2.53 -46.92 37.74
CA PRO A 19 -2.17 -45.70 38.51
C PRO A 19 -1.04 -45.83 39.59
N LEU A 20 -0.98 -44.82 40.48
CA LEU A 20 -0.60 -44.80 41.92
C LEU A 20 0.85 -44.45 42.37
N LEU A 21 0.92 -43.23 42.93
CA LEU A 21 1.55 -42.78 44.19
C LEU A 21 3.05 -43.05 44.46
N SER A 22 3.79 -41.95 44.57
CA SER A 22 4.73 -41.79 45.69
C SER A 22 4.79 -40.34 46.16
N ARG A 23 4.93 -40.20 47.48
CA ARG A 23 4.78 -39.01 48.32
C ARG A 23 6.17 -38.58 48.79
N SER A 24 6.45 -37.28 48.79
CA SER A 24 7.08 -36.51 49.88
C SER A 24 8.04 -35.42 49.37
N GLY A 25 7.67 -34.16 49.66
CA GLY A 25 8.53 -33.19 50.33
C GLY A 25 9.65 -32.52 49.54
N SER A 26 9.49 -31.23 49.27
CA SER A 26 10.47 -30.20 49.67
C SER A 26 9.89 -28.81 49.44
N LEU A 27 9.79 -28.02 50.51
CA LEU A 27 9.48 -26.59 50.46
C LEU A 27 10.72 -25.86 49.93
N SER A 28 10.62 -25.28 48.74
CA SER A 28 11.65 -24.39 48.18
C SER A 28 11.24 -22.92 48.37
N PRO A 29 12.16 -22.03 48.77
CA PRO A 29 11.88 -20.62 48.94
C PRO A 29 11.77 -19.92 47.57
N ALA A 30 10.77 -19.06 47.45
CA ALA A 30 10.52 -18.24 46.27
C ALA A 30 11.73 -17.34 45.93
N PRO A 31 12.27 -17.37 44.69
CA PRO A 31 13.11 -16.30 44.22
C PRO A 31 12.23 -15.08 43.88
N LEU A 32 12.65 -13.92 44.38
CA LEU A 32 12.07 -12.62 44.10
C LEU A 32 11.87 -12.42 42.60
N ALA A 33 10.61 -12.24 42.20
CA ALA A 33 10.26 -11.85 40.84
C ALA A 33 10.89 -10.48 40.56
N ILE A 34 12.00 -10.48 39.83
CA ILE A 34 12.49 -9.29 39.14
C ILE A 34 11.46 -9.02 38.06
N THR A 35 10.57 -8.06 38.34
CA THR A 35 9.66 -7.53 37.34
C THR A 35 10.50 -7.08 36.15
N PRO A 36 10.25 -7.57 34.93
CA PRO A 36 10.87 -6.97 33.77
C PRO A 36 10.34 -5.54 33.74
N PHE A 37 11.25 -4.58 33.94
CA PHE A 37 11.01 -3.19 33.58
C PHE A 37 10.47 -3.23 32.15
N PHE A 38 9.16 -3.01 32.02
CA PHE A 38 8.49 -2.91 30.74
C PHE A 38 9.12 -1.69 30.06
N ARG A 39 10.14 -1.94 29.22
CA ARG A 39 10.65 -0.93 28.29
C ARG A 39 9.45 -0.56 27.46
N ARG A 40 8.86 0.60 27.75
CA ARG A 40 7.95 1.29 26.84
C ARG A 40 8.73 1.46 25.53
N THR A 41 8.46 0.61 24.56
CA THR A 41 8.77 0.90 23.17
C THR A 41 7.94 2.13 22.81
N LEU A 42 8.59 3.28 22.68
CA LEU A 42 7.96 4.43 22.05
C LEU A 42 7.73 4.03 20.60
N ALA A 43 6.52 3.60 20.27
CA ALA A 43 6.07 3.55 18.90
C ALA A 43 6.01 5.01 18.42
N SER A 44 6.98 5.40 17.57
CA SER A 44 6.90 6.66 16.85
C SER A 44 5.80 6.51 15.80
N SER A 45 4.57 6.84 16.16
CA SER A 45 3.50 6.99 15.18
C SER A 45 3.84 8.20 14.33
N SER A 46 4.36 7.96 13.12
CA SER A 46 4.37 8.95 12.05
C SER A 46 2.93 9.44 11.90
N ARG A 47 2.68 10.71 12.21
CA ARG A 47 1.41 11.33 11.88
C ARG A 47 1.51 11.78 10.43
N PHE A 48 0.90 11.01 9.53
CA PHE A 48 0.77 11.44 8.16
C PHE A 48 -0.16 12.66 8.10
N SER A 49 0.20 13.62 7.24
CA SER A 49 -0.63 14.79 6.98
C SER A 49 -1.55 14.48 5.80
N ALA A 50 -2.85 14.71 5.96
CA ALA A 50 -3.84 14.58 4.88
C ALA A 50 -3.71 15.67 3.79
N ALA A 51 -2.69 16.52 3.85
CA ALA A 51 -2.39 17.53 2.85
C ALA A 51 -1.85 16.88 1.56
N LEU A 52 -2.15 17.49 0.41
CA LEU A 52 -1.59 17.08 -0.87
C LEU A 52 -0.09 17.39 -0.93
N LYS A 53 0.66 16.46 -1.50
CA LYS A 53 2.04 16.60 -1.90
C LYS A 53 2.15 16.39 -3.40
N PHE A 54 3.07 17.10 -4.06
CA PHE A 54 3.17 17.13 -5.51
C PHE A 54 4.59 16.81 -5.99
N THR A 55 4.66 16.16 -7.14
CA THR A 55 5.90 15.94 -7.91
C THR A 55 6.11 17.07 -8.92
N ASP A 56 7.31 17.17 -9.47
CA ASP A 56 7.65 18.02 -10.62
C ASP A 56 7.00 17.56 -11.93
N LYS A 57 6.58 16.29 -11.99
CA LYS A 57 5.83 15.65 -13.08
C LYS A 57 4.31 15.78 -12.95
N HIS A 58 3.84 16.59 -12.00
CA HIS A 58 2.44 16.96 -11.82
C HIS A 58 1.49 15.85 -11.31
N GLU A 59 2.04 14.77 -10.75
CA GLU A 59 1.30 13.86 -9.88
C GLU A 59 1.14 14.44 -8.47
N TRP A 60 0.06 14.05 -7.81
CA TRP A 60 -0.15 14.32 -6.39
C TRP A 60 -0.26 13.02 -5.59
N VAL A 61 0.15 13.09 -4.33
CA VAL A 61 -0.11 12.06 -3.33
C VAL A 61 -0.75 12.68 -2.09
N ARG A 62 -1.78 12.03 -1.56
CA ARG A 62 -2.39 12.34 -0.27
C ARG A 62 -2.27 11.12 0.62
N VAL A 63 -1.70 11.28 1.81
CA VAL A 63 -1.53 10.18 2.75
C VAL A 63 -2.68 10.19 3.75
N GLU A 64 -3.42 9.10 3.80
CA GLU A 64 -4.56 8.91 4.69
C GLU A 64 -4.06 8.46 6.09
N ASP A 65 -4.94 8.46 7.09
CA ASP A 65 -4.58 8.14 8.49
C ASP A 65 -4.04 6.71 8.70
N ASP A 66 -4.34 5.80 7.78
CA ASP A 66 -3.86 4.41 7.79
C ASP A 66 -2.46 4.26 7.15
N GLY A 67 -1.87 5.35 6.67
CA GLY A 67 -0.55 5.37 6.03
C GLY A 67 -0.55 4.97 4.56
N VAL A 68 -1.72 4.83 3.93
CA VAL A 68 -1.86 4.58 2.50
C VAL A 68 -1.83 5.90 1.73
N GLY A 69 -1.00 5.96 0.69
CA GLY A 69 -0.93 7.09 -0.23
C GLY A 69 -1.90 6.92 -1.39
N THR A 70 -2.86 7.83 -1.53
CA THR A 70 -3.70 7.95 -2.72
C THR A 70 -2.98 8.83 -3.75
N VAL A 71 -2.85 8.37 -4.99
CA VAL A 71 -2.11 9.02 -6.06
C VAL A 71 -3.04 9.42 -7.21
N GLY A 72 -2.81 10.60 -7.80
CA GLY A 72 -3.48 11.05 -9.02
C GLY A 72 -2.69 12.13 -9.76
N ILE A 73 -3.29 12.75 -10.78
CA ILE A 73 -2.68 13.90 -11.48
C ILE A 73 -3.36 15.22 -11.11
N SER A 74 -2.60 16.31 -11.18
CA SER A 74 -3.09 17.66 -10.85
C SER A 74 -4.10 18.20 -11.87
N ASN A 75 -4.78 19.30 -11.51
CA ASN A 75 -5.61 20.05 -12.45
C ASN A 75 -4.80 20.58 -13.64
N PHE A 76 -3.59 21.08 -13.40
CA PHE A 76 -2.71 21.56 -14.46
C PHE A 76 -2.39 20.45 -15.49
N ALA A 77 -2.06 19.25 -15.01
CA ALA A 77 -1.76 18.12 -15.87
C ALA A 77 -2.96 17.68 -16.73
N GLN A 78 -4.15 17.58 -16.15
CA GLN A 78 -5.32 17.14 -16.91
C GLN A 78 -5.75 18.18 -17.95
N GLU A 79 -5.60 19.48 -17.67
CA GLU A 79 -5.87 20.54 -18.65
C GLU A 79 -4.89 20.48 -19.83
N ALA A 80 -3.60 20.23 -19.56
CA ALA A 80 -2.57 20.08 -20.57
C ALA A 80 -2.80 18.83 -21.45
N LEU A 81 -3.25 17.72 -20.86
CA LEU A 81 -3.62 16.51 -21.59
C LEU A 81 -4.88 16.73 -22.45
N GLY A 82 -5.87 17.46 -21.93
CA GLY A 82 -7.20 17.54 -22.50
C GLY A 82 -8.07 16.32 -22.15
N ASP A 83 -9.12 16.07 -22.94
CA ASP A 83 -10.12 15.04 -22.64
C ASP A 83 -9.52 13.63 -22.63
N VAL A 84 -9.39 13.05 -21.44
CA VAL A 84 -8.80 11.73 -21.22
C VAL A 84 -9.76 10.66 -21.73
N VAL A 85 -9.24 9.76 -22.58
CA VAL A 85 -9.99 8.67 -23.21
C VAL A 85 -9.50 7.29 -22.79
N TYR A 86 -8.32 7.18 -22.19
CA TYR A 86 -7.76 5.93 -21.71
C TYR A 86 -6.86 6.14 -20.49
N CYS A 87 -6.92 5.19 -19.55
CA CYS A 87 -6.06 5.14 -18.36
C CYS A 87 -5.39 3.76 -18.28
N GLY A 88 -4.10 3.69 -18.55
CA GLY A 88 -3.25 2.53 -18.29
C GLY A 88 -2.77 2.58 -16.84
N LEU A 89 -3.31 1.70 -16.00
CA LEU A 89 -3.01 1.63 -14.56
C LEU A 89 -2.25 0.32 -14.23
N PRO A 90 -1.48 0.27 -13.14
CA PRO A 90 -0.69 -0.91 -12.79
C PRO A 90 -1.57 -2.01 -12.19
N GLU A 91 -1.01 -3.20 -11.99
CA GLU A 91 -1.71 -4.27 -11.25
C GLU A 91 -1.56 -4.06 -9.74
N VAL A 92 -2.59 -4.42 -8.98
CA VAL A 92 -2.50 -4.50 -7.51
C VAL A 92 -1.45 -5.54 -7.14
N GLY A 93 -0.57 -5.20 -6.20
CA GLY A 93 0.59 -6.00 -5.81
C GLY A 93 1.89 -5.65 -6.54
N THR A 94 1.86 -4.69 -7.48
CA THR A 94 3.08 -4.20 -8.14
C THR A 94 3.94 -3.44 -7.14
N GLU A 95 5.21 -3.81 -7.01
CA GLU A 95 6.22 -3.05 -6.27
C GLU A 95 6.78 -1.94 -7.16
N LEU A 96 6.78 -0.71 -6.66
CA LEU A 96 7.27 0.48 -7.36
C LEU A 96 8.34 1.18 -6.51
N VAL A 97 9.39 1.67 -7.16
CA VAL A 97 10.33 2.64 -6.58
C VAL A 97 9.88 4.05 -6.96
N GLN A 98 10.24 5.04 -6.13
CA GLN A 98 10.04 6.44 -6.50
C GLN A 98 10.63 6.73 -7.89
N GLN A 99 9.87 7.44 -8.74
CA GLN A 99 10.15 7.72 -10.15
C GLN A 99 10.06 6.52 -11.11
N ASP A 100 9.61 5.34 -10.67
CA ASP A 100 9.27 4.26 -11.62
C ASP A 100 8.01 4.64 -12.41
N GLU A 101 8.01 4.34 -13.71
CA GLU A 101 6.82 4.41 -14.55
C GLU A 101 5.83 3.32 -14.11
N PHE A 102 4.59 3.69 -13.84
CA PHE A 102 3.54 2.74 -13.42
C PHE A 102 2.39 2.64 -14.41
N GLY A 103 2.32 3.54 -15.40
CA GLY A 103 1.17 3.62 -16.29
C GLY A 103 1.23 4.83 -17.23
N ALA A 104 0.12 5.09 -17.91
CA ALA A 104 -0.02 6.21 -18.82
C ALA A 104 -1.48 6.70 -18.90
N LEU A 105 -1.65 7.99 -19.19
CA LEU A 105 -2.94 8.57 -19.58
C LEU A 105 -2.89 8.99 -21.04
N GLU A 106 -3.94 8.68 -21.78
CA GLU A 106 -4.08 9.10 -23.17
C GLU A 106 -5.34 9.94 -23.36
N SER A 107 -5.20 10.98 -24.17
CA SER A 107 -6.27 11.85 -24.65
C SER A 107 -6.33 11.81 -26.18
N VAL A 108 -7.28 12.52 -26.77
CA VAL A 108 -7.34 12.71 -28.22
C VAL A 108 -6.18 13.57 -28.75
N LYS A 109 -5.45 14.26 -27.86
CA LYS A 109 -4.43 15.25 -28.21
C LYS A 109 -3.01 14.82 -27.85
N ALA A 110 -2.86 14.05 -26.78
CA ALA A 110 -1.57 13.74 -26.17
C ALA A 110 -1.63 12.40 -25.41
N ALA A 111 -0.46 11.90 -25.06
CA ALA A 111 -0.28 10.83 -24.09
C ALA A 111 0.81 11.26 -23.10
N SER A 112 0.66 10.89 -21.83
CA SER A 112 1.68 11.10 -20.80
C SER A 112 1.87 9.83 -19.99
N GLU A 113 3.12 9.46 -19.81
CA GLU A 113 3.52 8.46 -18.82
C GLU A 113 3.23 8.99 -17.40
N LEU A 114 3.05 8.08 -16.45
CA LEU A 114 2.78 8.34 -15.04
C LEU A 114 3.88 7.74 -14.18
N TYR A 115 4.39 8.52 -13.23
CA TYR A 115 5.53 8.13 -12.41
C TYR A 115 5.18 8.06 -10.93
N SER A 116 5.70 7.04 -10.25
CA SER A 116 5.38 6.81 -8.84
C SER A 116 5.98 7.92 -7.97
N PRO A 117 5.20 8.62 -7.14
CA PRO A 117 5.72 9.67 -6.28
C PRO A 117 6.58 9.13 -5.12
N LEU A 118 6.42 7.85 -4.77
CA LEU A 118 7.00 7.21 -3.59
C LEU A 118 7.40 5.76 -3.90
N THR A 119 8.26 5.18 -3.07
CA THR A 119 8.55 3.74 -3.05
C THR A 119 7.49 3.00 -2.24
N GLY A 120 6.90 1.94 -2.80
CA GLY A 120 5.90 1.12 -2.12
C GLY A 120 5.24 0.07 -3.01
N GLU A 121 4.12 -0.47 -2.56
CA GLU A 121 3.34 -1.49 -3.27
C GLU A 121 1.94 -0.96 -3.59
N VAL A 122 1.46 -1.19 -4.81
CA VAL A 122 0.10 -0.83 -5.23
C VAL A 122 -0.92 -1.69 -4.48
N VAL A 123 -1.83 -1.08 -3.72
CA VAL A 123 -2.86 -1.80 -2.93
C VAL A 123 -4.25 -1.70 -3.52
N GLU A 124 -4.51 -0.67 -4.34
CA GLU A 124 -5.80 -0.45 -4.99
C GLU A 124 -5.62 0.36 -6.27
N VAL A 125 -6.46 0.13 -7.27
CA VAL A 125 -6.54 0.95 -8.49
C VAL A 125 -7.98 1.38 -8.73
N ASN A 126 -8.17 2.54 -9.34
CA ASN A 126 -9.51 3.07 -9.60
C ASN A 126 -10.13 2.38 -10.82
N SER A 127 -10.83 1.27 -10.57
CA SER A 127 -11.51 0.49 -11.61
C SER A 127 -12.59 1.27 -12.37
N LEU A 128 -13.10 2.36 -11.82
CA LEU A 128 -14.10 3.21 -12.49
C LEU A 128 -13.53 3.90 -13.74
N LEU A 129 -12.21 4.08 -13.82
CA LEU A 129 -11.55 4.77 -14.94
C LEU A 129 -11.54 3.96 -16.24
N ALA A 130 -11.76 2.64 -16.16
CA ALA A 130 -11.90 1.80 -17.35
C ALA A 130 -13.15 2.18 -18.16
N ASP A 131 -14.26 2.49 -17.47
CA ASP A 131 -15.52 2.88 -18.12
C ASP A 131 -15.69 4.40 -18.19
N ASN A 132 -15.08 5.16 -17.27
CA ASN A 132 -15.26 6.60 -17.13
C ASN A 132 -13.91 7.35 -16.99
N PRO A 133 -13.03 7.32 -18.01
CA PRO A 133 -11.72 7.97 -17.95
C PRO A 133 -11.81 9.49 -17.72
N GLY A 134 -12.88 10.14 -18.19
CA GLY A 134 -13.12 11.57 -17.98
C GLY A 134 -13.33 12.00 -16.51
N LEU A 135 -13.39 11.07 -15.55
CA LEU A 135 -13.30 11.42 -14.12
C LEU A 135 -11.98 12.10 -13.77
N VAL A 136 -10.89 11.76 -14.48
CA VAL A 136 -9.61 12.45 -14.36
C VAL A 136 -9.76 13.94 -14.64
N ASN A 137 -10.48 14.32 -15.70
CA ASN A 137 -10.71 15.73 -16.02
C ASN A 137 -11.69 16.42 -15.05
N LYS A 138 -12.74 15.72 -14.61
CA LYS A 138 -13.85 16.33 -13.82
C LYS A 138 -13.57 16.40 -12.32
N SER A 139 -12.76 15.49 -11.79
CA SER A 139 -12.65 15.22 -10.35
C SER A 139 -11.23 14.76 -9.97
N CYS A 140 -10.19 15.36 -10.57
CA CYS A 140 -8.78 14.93 -10.46
C CYS A 140 -8.26 14.72 -9.02
N TYR A 141 -8.76 15.48 -8.03
CA TYR A 141 -8.37 15.37 -6.62
C TYR A 141 -9.30 14.51 -5.74
N LYS A 142 -10.41 14.02 -6.32
CA LYS A 142 -11.45 13.24 -5.64
C LYS A 142 -11.67 11.92 -6.38
N ASP A 143 -12.63 11.87 -7.30
CA ASP A 143 -13.06 10.61 -7.94
C ASP A 143 -12.12 10.16 -9.07
N GLY A 144 -11.23 11.05 -9.53
CA GLY A 144 -10.23 10.81 -10.57
C GLY A 144 -8.87 10.36 -10.04
N TRP A 145 -8.79 9.83 -8.81
CA TRP A 145 -7.58 9.19 -8.31
C TRP A 145 -7.22 7.97 -9.17
N LEU A 146 -5.93 7.62 -9.26
CA LEU A 146 -5.42 6.60 -10.19
C LEU A 146 -5.13 5.29 -9.45
N MET A 147 -4.33 5.36 -8.39
CA MET A 147 -3.96 4.22 -7.57
C MET A 147 -3.83 4.61 -6.10
N LYS A 148 -3.84 3.61 -5.23
CA LYS A 148 -3.39 3.72 -3.84
C LYS A 148 -2.20 2.80 -3.63
N MET A 149 -1.25 3.23 -2.82
CA MET A 149 -0.05 2.48 -2.53
C MET A 149 0.36 2.55 -1.06
N THR A 150 1.07 1.52 -0.59
CA THR A 150 1.82 1.61 0.67
C THR A 150 3.00 2.58 0.53
N ILE A 151 3.54 3.03 1.66
CA ILE A 151 4.70 3.92 1.69
C ILE A 151 5.84 3.21 2.42
N ALA A 152 6.78 2.64 1.66
CA ALA A 152 7.92 1.91 2.22
C ALA A 152 8.99 2.85 2.80
N LYS A 153 9.11 4.07 2.26
CA LYS A 153 10.11 5.07 2.67
C LYS A 153 9.45 6.44 2.95
N PRO A 154 8.90 6.66 4.15
CA PRO A 154 8.18 7.91 4.47
C PRO A 154 8.99 9.20 4.28
N ALA A 155 10.33 9.14 4.39
CA ALA A 155 11.20 10.29 4.17
C ALA A 155 11.16 10.84 2.74
N GLU A 156 10.69 10.06 1.76
CA GLU A 156 10.51 10.53 0.38
C GLU A 156 9.44 11.63 0.28
N LEU A 157 8.46 11.68 1.22
CA LEU A 157 7.46 12.75 1.29
C LEU A 157 8.07 14.15 1.52
N ASP A 158 9.23 14.22 2.20
CA ASP A 158 9.91 15.48 2.50
C ASP A 158 10.53 16.11 1.24
N SER A 159 10.76 15.29 0.21
CA SER A 159 11.25 15.75 -1.10
C SER A 159 10.15 16.33 -1.98
N LEU A 160 8.88 16.05 -1.67
CA LEU A 160 7.74 16.48 -2.47
C LEU A 160 7.30 17.90 -2.12
N MET A 161 6.80 18.60 -3.12
CA MET A 161 6.28 19.95 -2.98
C MET A 161 4.99 19.93 -2.17
N ASP A 162 4.82 20.91 -1.28
CA ASP A 162 3.48 21.25 -0.80
C ASP A 162 2.72 22.06 -1.86
N GLU A 163 1.44 22.30 -1.61
CA GLU A 163 0.56 23.03 -2.53
C GLU A 163 1.10 24.42 -2.87
N ALA A 164 1.59 25.18 -1.88
CA ALA A 164 2.13 26.52 -2.11
C ALA A 164 3.41 26.49 -2.95
N ALA A 165 4.28 25.50 -2.78
CA ALA A 165 5.47 25.29 -3.61
C ALA A 165 5.08 24.88 -5.04
N TYR A 166 4.10 24.00 -5.18
CA TYR A 166 3.59 23.57 -6.48
C TYR A 166 2.96 24.73 -7.26
N GLU A 167 2.18 25.59 -6.61
CA GLU A 167 1.61 26.80 -7.22
C GLU A 167 2.70 27.76 -7.75
N ARG A 168 3.82 27.88 -7.04
CA ARG A 168 4.97 28.67 -7.53
C ARG A 168 5.67 27.99 -8.71
N TYR A 169 5.79 26.67 -8.66
CA TYR A 169 6.37 25.88 -9.74
C TYR A 169 5.55 26.01 -11.04
N ILE A 170 4.23 25.83 -10.98
CA ILE A 170 3.36 25.97 -12.17
C ILE A 170 3.39 27.39 -12.74
N ARG A 171 3.48 28.42 -11.90
CA ARG A 171 3.61 29.80 -12.40
C ARG A 171 4.93 30.01 -13.14
N SER A 172 6.01 29.40 -12.66
CA SER A 172 7.34 29.55 -13.28
C SER A 172 7.51 28.83 -14.63
N ILE A 173 6.59 27.93 -14.99
CA ILE A 173 6.58 27.25 -16.29
C ILE A 173 5.62 27.90 -17.30
N GLU A 174 4.71 28.77 -16.84
CA GLU A 174 3.78 29.52 -17.70
C GLU A 174 4.38 30.84 -18.24
N ASP A 175 5.42 31.35 -17.57
CA ASP A 175 6.19 32.56 -17.94
C ASP A 175 7.30 32.25 -18.96
#